data_AF-A0A8J7AL28-F1
#
_entry.id   AF-A0A8J7AL28-F1
#
_cell.length_a   1.000
_cell.length_b   1.000
_cell.length_c   1.000
_cell.angle_alpha   90.00
_cell.angle_beta   90.00
_cell.angle_gamma   90.00
#
_symmetry.space_group_name_H-M   'P 1'
#
loop_
_entity.id
_entity.type
_entity.pdbx_description
1 polymer ?
#
loop_
_entity_poly.entity_id
_entity_poly.type
_entity_poly.pdbx_seq_one_letter_code
_entity_poly.pdbx_strand_id
1 'polypeptide(L)' 'MVEGGSVLTTDSYLKATDVDHALNELRFTISELSGGQFEKLTNPGLGITRFTQADINILNALPRTV' A
#
# COMPACT_ATOMS: atom_id res chain seq x y z
N MET A 1 15.01 -18.27 -1.30
CA MET A 1 14.17 -17.13 -1.68
C MET A 1 13.47 -17.54 -2.97
N VAL A 2 12.14 -17.53 -3.03
CA VAL A 2 11.39 -17.76 -4.28
C VAL A 2 11.14 -16.39 -4.92
N GLU A 3 11.47 -16.25 -6.20
CA GLU A 3 11.14 -15.05 -6.96
C GLU A 3 9.61 -15.04 -7.18
N GLY A 4 8.96 -13.88 -6.98
CA GLY A 4 7.50 -13.74 -7.09
C GLY A 4 6.70 -13.76 -5.78
N GLY A 5 7.35 -13.61 -4.62
CA GLY A 5 6.65 -13.39 -3.35
C GLY A 5 6.13 -11.96 -3.20
N SER A 6 4.92 -11.79 -2.66
CA SER A 6 4.36 -10.48 -2.31
C SER A 6 4.61 -10.14 -0.85
N VAL A 7 4.97 -8.88 -0.58
CA VAL A 7 5.07 -8.35 0.78
C VAL A 7 3.95 -7.33 1.00
N LEU A 8 3.29 -7.46 2.14
CA LEU A 8 2.21 -6.58 2.52
C LEU A 8 2.75 -5.22 2.97
N THR A 9 2.39 -4.15 2.25
CA THR A 9 2.74 -2.78 2.65
C THR A 9 1.73 -2.29 3.70
N THR A 10 2.20 -2.02 4.91
CA THR A 10 1.41 -1.52 6.04
C THR A 10 1.95 -0.16 6.50
N ASP A 11 1.24 0.49 7.42
CA ASP A 11 1.67 1.76 8.03
C ASP A 11 2.97 1.65 8.83
N SER A 12 3.40 0.42 9.17
CA SER A 12 4.69 0.16 9.80
C SER A 12 5.87 0.38 8.86
N TYR A 13 5.65 0.26 7.54
CA TYR A 13 6.68 0.48 6.52
C TYR A 13 6.63 1.88 5.93
N LEU A 14 5.43 2.46 5.78
CA LEU A 14 5.26 3.78 5.17
C LEU A 14 4.13 4.54 5.86
N LYS A 15 4.45 5.72 6.41
CA LYS A 15 3.47 6.55 7.11
C LYS A 15 3.78 8.02 6.96
N ALA A 16 2.75 8.79 6.63
CA ALA A 16 2.72 10.24 6.68
C ALA A 16 1.52 10.68 7.54
N THR A 17 1.71 11.78 8.25
CA THR A 17 0.66 12.46 9.00
C THR A 17 0.78 13.94 8.73
N ASP A 18 -0.35 14.59 8.56
CA ASP A 18 -0.45 16.03 8.37
C ASP A 18 -1.62 16.50 9.25
N VAL A 19 -1.44 17.61 9.95
CA VAL A 19 -2.45 18.10 10.91
C VAL A 19 -3.63 18.77 10.20
N ASP A 20 -3.41 19.24 8.97
CA ASP A 20 -4.38 20.00 8.19
C ASP A 20 -5.07 19.14 7.12
N HIS A 21 -4.48 18.00 6.74
CA HIS A 21 -4.99 17.13 5.68
C HIS A 21 -5.40 15.74 6.19
N ALA A 22 -6.54 15.25 5.70
CA ALA A 22 -7.00 13.91 6.00
C ALA A 22 -6.17 12.83 5.29
N LEU A 23 -6.21 11.59 5.78
CA LEU A 23 -5.39 10.48 5.28
C LEU A 23 -5.66 10.11 3.81
N ASN A 24 -6.87 10.36 3.31
CA ASN A 24 -7.24 10.16 1.92
C ASN A 24 -6.74 11.27 0.97
N GLU A 25 -6.24 12.38 1.52
CA GLU A 25 -5.65 13.50 0.78
C GLU A 25 -4.13 13.35 0.66
N LEU A 26 -3.50 12.67 1.61
CA LEU A 26 -2.08 12.34 1.60
C LEU A 26 -1.79 11.26 0.56
N ARG A 27 -1.14 11.63 -0.56
CA ARG A 27 -0.86 10.75 -1.69
C ARG A 27 0.62 10.40 -1.80
N PHE A 28 0.90 9.11 -1.89
CA PHE A 28 2.21 8.58 -2.26
C PHE A 28 2.27 8.32 -3.76
N THR A 29 3.42 8.60 -4.37
CA THR A 29 3.73 8.23 -5.76
C THR A 29 4.97 7.36 -5.77
N ILE A 30 4.85 6.15 -6.30
CA ILE A 30 5.98 5.26 -6.55
C ILE A 30 6.65 5.72 -7.85
N SER A 31 7.96 5.91 -7.79
CA SER A 31 8.79 6.24 -8.93
C SER A 31 9.87 5.16 -9.09
N GLU A 32 10.40 5.02 -10.30
CA GLU A 32 11.51 4.09 -10.60
C GLU A 32 11.23 2.62 -10.25
N LEU A 33 9.96 2.19 -10.37
CA LEU A 33 9.57 0.81 -10.14
C LEU A 33 10.14 -0.11 -11.25
N SER A 34 10.85 -1.15 -10.86
CA SER A 34 11.39 -2.17 -11.76
C SER A 34 11.27 -3.56 -11.15
N GLY A 35 11.00 -4.58 -11.98
CA GLY A 35 10.97 -5.98 -11.56
C GLY A 35 9.73 -6.41 -10.75
N GLY A 36 8.64 -5.63 -10.74
CA GLY A 36 7.41 -5.98 -10.04
C GLY A 36 6.32 -4.92 -10.10
N GLN A 37 5.29 -5.07 -9.27
CA GLN A 37 4.15 -4.15 -9.19
C GLN A 37 3.63 -3.99 -7.76
N PHE A 38 3.08 -2.82 -7.47
CA PHE A 38 2.20 -2.64 -6.31
C PHE A 38 0.78 -2.89 -6.74
N GLU A 39 -0.02 -3.47 -5.86
CA GLU A 39 -1.42 -3.81 -6.15
C GLU A 39 -2.29 -3.47 -4.95
N LYS A 40 -3.57 -3.22 -5.22
CA LYS A 40 -4.58 -3.23 -4.16
C LYS A 40 -5.01 -4.67 -3.93
N LEU A 41 -5.14 -5.06 -2.66
CA LEU A 41 -5.66 -6.40 -2.30
C LEU A 41 -7.07 -6.66 -2.86
N THR A 42 -7.85 -5.60 -3.06
CA THR A 42 -9.20 -5.67 -3.64
C THR A 42 -9.21 -5.80 -5.15
N ASN A 43 -8.08 -5.60 -5.83
CA ASN A 43 -7.97 -5.71 -7.28
C ASN A 43 -6.58 -6.25 -7.69
N PRO A 44 -6.29 -7.52 -7.36
CA PRO A 44 -5.01 -8.13 -7.68
C PRO A 44 -4.81 -8.25 -9.20
N GLY A 45 -3.55 -8.21 -9.64
CA GLY A 45 -3.15 -8.22 -11.05
C GLY A 45 -3.21 -6.86 -11.75
N LEU A 46 -3.77 -5.83 -11.10
CA LEU A 46 -3.72 -4.46 -11.61
C LEU A 46 -2.66 -3.63 -10.88
N GLY A 47 -1.59 -3.31 -11.59
CA GLY A 47 -0.51 -2.46 -11.08
C GLY A 47 -0.98 -1.05 -10.77
N ILE A 48 -0.58 -0.54 -9.60
CA ILE A 48 -0.78 0.84 -9.17
C ILE A 48 0.57 1.51 -8.90
N THR A 49 0.64 2.82 -9.13
CA THR A 49 1.79 3.66 -8.78
C THR A 49 1.43 4.78 -7.82
N ARG A 50 0.15 4.88 -7.44
CA ARG A 50 -0.39 5.91 -6.56
C ARG A 50 -1.41 5.34 -5.61
N PHE A 51 -1.28 5.71 -4.34
CA PHE A 51 -2.19 5.35 -3.27
C PHE A 51 -2.14 6.42 -2.18
N THR A 52 -3.08 6.36 -1.25
CA THR A 52 -3.23 7.31 -0.15
C THR A 52 -2.78 6.72 1.18
N GLN A 53 -2.56 7.55 2.19
CA GLN A 53 -2.31 7.03 3.56
C GLN A 53 -3.50 6.19 4.04
N ALA A 54 -4.72 6.52 3.64
CA ALA A 54 -5.89 5.70 3.95
C ALA A 54 -5.79 4.28 3.36
N ASP A 55 -5.33 4.13 2.11
CA ASP A 55 -5.22 2.82 1.44
C ASP A 55 -4.33 1.82 2.22
N ILE A 56 -3.26 2.30 2.85
CA ILE A 56 -2.31 1.45 3.61
C ILE A 56 -2.66 1.30 5.09
N ASN A 57 -3.43 2.24 5.66
CA ASN A 57 -3.92 2.15 7.04
C ASN A 57 -5.08 1.14 7.20
N ILE A 58 -5.83 0.88 6.13
CA ILE A 58 -6.99 -0.03 6.14
C ILE A 58 -6.57 -1.49 6.41
N LEU A 59 -5.27 -1.79 6.31
CA LEU A 59 -4.74 -3.14 6.43
C LEU A 59 -4.50 -3.63 7.86
N ASN A 60 -5.11 -2.97 8.85
CA ASN A 60 -5.29 -3.51 10.18
C ASN A 60 -6.70 -4.09 10.41
N ALA A 61 -7.61 -4.05 9.42
CA ALA A 61 -9.02 -4.40 9.58
C ALA A 61 -9.47 -5.74 8.95
N LEU A 62 -8.60 -6.48 8.25
CA LEU A 62 -8.95 -7.84 7.81
C LEU A 62 -8.60 -8.84 8.94
N PRO A 63 -9.55 -9.64 9.45
CA PRO A 63 -9.23 -10.71 10.38
C PRO A 63 -8.27 -11.67 9.69
N ARG A 64 -7.07 -11.82 10.25
CA ARG A 64 -6.15 -12.89 9.87
C ARG A 64 -6.75 -14.20 10.36
N THR A 65 -7.58 -14.84 9.54
CA THR A 65 -7.94 -16.23 9.79
C THR A 65 -6.71 -17.07 9.51
N VAL A 66 -6.19 -17.68 10.57
CA VAL A 66 -5.16 -18.73 10.57
C VAL A 66 -5.65 -19.99 9.86
#